data_AF-A0A376AEV3-F1
#
_entry.id   AF-A0A376AEV3-F1
#
_cell.length_a   1.000
_cell.length_b   1.000
_cell.length_c   1.000
_cell.angle_alpha   90.00
_cell.angle_beta   90.00
_cell.angle_gamma   90.00
#
_symmetry.space_group_name_H-M   'P 1'
#
loop_
_entity.id
_entity.type
_entity.pdbx_description
1 polymer ?
#
loop_
_entity_poly.entity_id
_entity_poly.type
_entity_poly.pdbx_seq_one_letter_code
_entity_poly.pdbx_strand_id
1 'polypeptide(L)' 'MANSILRNAYQRFVAARELQASRYVNGALMNLDDETLRSMGTSREELRRKGTRATAF' A
#
# COMPACT_ATOMS: atom_id res chain seq x y z
N MET A 1 12.27 -23.41 18.77
CA MET A 1 11.47 -22.19 19.06
C MET A 1 12.09 -20.88 18.54
N ALA A 2 13.41 -20.78 18.29
CA ALA A 2 14.02 -19.55 17.74
C ALA A 2 13.67 -19.27 16.25
N ASN A 3 13.52 -20.32 15.43
CA ASN A 3 13.18 -20.18 14.01
C ASN A 3 11.81 -19.53 13.75
N SER A 4 10.84 -19.69 14.67
CA SER A 4 9.53 -19.06 14.53
C SER A 4 9.56 -17.57 14.88
N ILE A 5 10.39 -17.14 15.83
CA ILE A 5 10.53 -15.72 16.20
C ILE A 5 11.17 -14.94 15.04
N LEU A 6 12.27 -15.45 14.46
CA LEU A 6 12.93 -14.81 13.32
C LEU A 6 12.03 -14.76 12.08
N ARG A 7 11.28 -15.84 11.79
CA ARG A 7 10.31 -15.87 10.68
C ARG A 7 9.19 -14.85 10.87
N ASN A 8 8.63 -14.75 12.08
CA ASN A 8 7.58 -13.77 12.38
C ASN A 8 8.10 -12.33 12.29
N ALA A 9 9.30 -12.06 12.82
CA ALA A 9 9.93 -10.75 12.73
C ALA A 9 10.20 -10.36 11.26
N TYR A 10 10.69 -11.30 10.46
CA TYR A 10 10.89 -11.10 9.02
C TYR A 10 9.59 -10.82 8.28
N GLN A 11 8.53 -11.59 8.53
CA GLN A 11 7.20 -11.34 7.93
C GLN A 11 6.66 -9.96 8.30
N ARG A 12 6.81 -9.53 9.56
CA ARG A 12 6.43 -8.19 10.01
C ARG A 12 7.23 -7.09 9.31
N PHE A 13 8.52 -7.30 9.12
CA PHE A 13 9.37 -6.37 8.39
C PHE A 13 8.96 -6.24 6.92
N VAL A 14 8.72 -7.37 6.25
CA VAL A 14 8.23 -7.40 4.87
C VAL A 14 6.88 -6.68 4.75
N ALA A 15 5.92 -7.00 5.62
CA ALA A 15 4.61 -6.33 5.63
C ALA A 15 4.73 -4.81 5.85
N ALA A 16 5.62 -4.36 6.74
CA ALA A 16 5.88 -2.94 6.93
C ALA A 16 6.46 -2.28 5.67
N ARG A 17 7.34 -2.98 4.95
CA ARG A 17 7.92 -2.48 3.69
C ARG A 17 6.89 -2.44 2.56
N GLU A 18 6.05 -3.46 2.43
CA GLU A 18 4.94 -3.49 1.48
C GLU A 18 3.98 -2.33 1.70
N LEU A 19 3.69 -2.00 2.96
CA LEU A 19 2.85 -0.87 3.30
C LEU A 19 3.48 0.48 2.90
N GLN A 20 4.78 0.65 3.14
CA GLN A 20 5.50 1.84 2.69
C GLN A 20 5.45 1.99 1.16
N ALA A 21 5.72 0.91 0.43
CA ALA A 21 5.66 0.89 -1.02
C ALA A 21 4.24 1.23 -1.52
N SER A 22 3.21 0.64 -0.90
CA SER A 22 1.81 0.90 -1.24
C SER A 22 1.44 2.37 -1.06
N ARG A 23 1.92 3.04 0.00
CA ARG A 23 1.71 4.48 0.22
C ARG A 23 2.36 5.34 -0.85
N TYR A 24 3.61 5.02 -1.21
CA TYR A 24 4.33 5.73 -2.26
C TYR A 24 3.63 5.60 -3.61
N VAL A 25 3.27 4.37 -4.00
CA VAL A 25 2.56 4.12 -5.26
C VAL A 25 1.21 4.81 -5.27
N ASN A 26 0.45 4.73 -4.17
CA ASN A 26 -0.84 5.43 -4.08
C ASN A 26 -0.68 6.95 -4.22
N GLY A 27 0.32 7.55 -3.58
CA GLY A 27 0.65 8.97 -3.75
C GLY A 27 1.00 9.32 -5.20
N ALA A 28 1.76 8.47 -5.89
CA ALA A 28 2.08 8.65 -7.30
C ALA A 28 0.83 8.55 -8.19
N LEU A 29 -0.02 7.53 -7.98
CA LEU A 29 -1.26 7.35 -8.73
C LEU A 29 -2.24 8.51 -8.52
N MET A 30 -2.27 9.11 -7.34
CA MET A 30 -3.12 10.27 -7.04
C MET A 30 -2.74 11.52 -7.83
N ASN A 31 -1.54 11.58 -8.42
CA ASN A 31 -1.14 12.67 -9.31
C ASN A 31 -1.51 12.45 -10.78
N LEU A 32 -1.98 11.26 -11.14
CA LEU A 32 -2.49 10.97 -12.50
C LEU A 32 -3.88 11.56 -12.69
N ASP A 33 -4.29 11.77 -13.93
CA ASP A 33 -5.65 12.20 -14.28
C ASP A 33 -6.65 11.03 -14.19
N ASP A 34 -7.95 11.36 -14.17
CA ASP A 34 -9.01 10.38 -13.98
C ASP A 34 -9.21 9.44 -15.18
N GLU A 35 -8.83 9.84 -16.39
CA GLU A 35 -8.90 8.98 -17.58
C GLU A 35 -7.82 7.90 -17.52
N THR A 36 -6.59 8.29 -17.17
CA THR A 36 -5.49 7.36 -16.92
C THR A 36 -5.81 6.41 -15.76
N LEU A 37 -6.41 6.90 -14.67
CA LEU A 37 -6.83 6.02 -13.56
C LEU A 37 -7.88 4.99 -14.00
N ARG A 38 -8.85 5.41 -14.83
CA ARG A 38 -9.87 4.51 -15.38
C ARG A 38 -9.28 3.45 -16.32
N SER A 39 -8.30 3.81 -17.14
CA SER A 39 -7.62 2.84 -18.01
C SER A 39 -6.85 1.79 -17.21
N MET A 40 -6.36 2.14 -16.02
CA MET A 40 -5.75 1.22 -15.05
C MET A 40 -6.79 0.44 -14.21
N GLY A 41 -8.09 0.63 -14.44
CA GLY A 41 -9.15 -0.07 -13.72
C GLY A 41 -9.33 0.38 -12.26
N THR A 42 -8.85 1.57 -11.89
CA THR A 42 -9.00 2.15 -10.56
C THR A 42 -9.70 3.50 -10.62
N SER A 43 -10.07 4.05 -9.46
CA SER A 43 -10.60 5.42 -9.37
C SER A 43 -9.89 6.20 -8.27
N ARG A 44 -9.90 7.53 -8.38
CA ARG A 44 -9.33 8.43 -7.35
C ARG A 44 -9.96 8.20 -5.98
N GLU A 45 -11.27 7.92 -5.95
CA GLU A 45 -11.98 7.63 -4.70
C GLU A 45 -11.53 6.31 -4.07
N GLU A 46 -11.28 5.29 -4.88
CA GLU A 46 -10.72 4.03 -4.40
C GLU A 46 -9.30 4.21 -3.85
N LEU A 47 -8.47 5.00 -4.53
CA LEU A 47 -7.12 5.35 -4.07
C LEU A 47 -7.14 6.15 -2.77
N ARG A 48 -8.07 7.09 -2.60
CA ARG A 48 -8.31 7.80 -1.32
C ARG A 48 -8.61 6.83 -0.19
N ARG A 49 -9.55 5.91 -0.39
CA ARG A 49 -9.92 4.90 0.61
C ARG A 49 -8.74 3.99 0.97
N LYS A 50 -7.94 3.58 -0.02
CA LYS A 50 -6.69 2.82 0.20
C LYS A 50 -5.67 3.63 1.00
N GLY A 51 -5.59 4.94 0.77
CA GLY A 51 -4.71 5.86 1.50
C GLY A 51 -5.08 5.97 2.97
N THR A 52 -6.38 6.18 3.28
CA THR A 52 -6.89 6.25 4.65
C THR A 52 -6.70 4.95 5.43
N ARG A 53 -6.92 3.78 4.80
CA ARG A 53 -6.65 2.48 5.42
C ARG A 53 -5.17 2.26 5.68
N ALA A 54 -4.30 2.79 4.82
CA ALA A 54 -2.87 2.65 5.01
C ALA A 54 -2.36 3.48 6.20
N THR A 55 -3.00 4.60 6.56
CA THR A 55 -2.64 5.43 7.73
C THR A 55 -3.27 5.02 9.05
N ALA A 56 -4.35 4.23 9.02
CA ALA A 56 -4.97 3.67 10.22
C ALA A 56 -4.11 2.51 10.74
N PHE A 57 -3.28 2.80 11.75
CA PHE A 57 -2.59 1.81 12.58
C PHE A 57 -3.20 1.78 13.97
#